data_AF-A0A2E4WKF4-F1
#
_entry.id   AF-A0A2E4WKF4-F1
#
_cell.length_a   1.000
_cell.length_b   1.000
_cell.length_c   1.000
_cell.angle_alpha   90.00
_cell.angle_beta   90.00
_cell.angle_gamma   90.00
#
_symmetry.space_group_name_H-M   'P 1'
#
loop_
_entity.id
_entity.type
_entity.pdbx_description
1 polymer ?
#
loop_
_entity_poly.entity_id
_entity_poly.type
_entity_poly.pdbx_seq_one_letter_code
_entity_poly.pdbx_strand_id
1 'polypeptide(L)'
;MKNQMKHSKIVLTVLSAFIMTSCSEDFLDYKPKGTVSGEQLTTAETVDGLVTAAYAMMGNDFWTRAHSHMWFWGSVRAEDSFKGGGSVADQYPYHRLEVHSLITTDESRWDWNWQEIFDGIHRANEALRKLNALEESWDLLEQRKAEARFVRGHFYFVAKRIFKRLPWIDETVEFADIKTVGNQELSDQELWDKIAADFQFGVDNLPAVQAQVGRVNKYAATAYLAKTKLYQAYEQDASHNVTNVNTGKLAEVISLCDVIINSGAFALHDDFGKNFVPEYESGVESVFSIRYSIEDGT
;
A
#
# COMPACT_ATOMS: atom_id res chain seq x y z
N MET A 1 -65.49 -33.01 -35.70
CA MET A 1 -64.89 -32.41 -34.49
C MET A 1 -63.69 -33.17 -33.90
N LYS A 2 -63.61 -34.52 -33.94
CA LYS A 2 -62.47 -35.28 -33.35
C LYS A 2 -61.08 -35.05 -34.00
N ASN A 3 -60.97 -34.77 -35.31
CA ASN A 3 -59.66 -34.52 -35.96
C ASN A 3 -59.11 -33.11 -35.74
N GLN A 4 -59.97 -32.09 -35.56
CA GLN A 4 -59.57 -30.72 -35.23
C GLN A 4 -58.90 -30.64 -33.84
N MET A 5 -59.41 -31.43 -32.87
CA MET A 5 -58.82 -31.57 -31.55
C MET A 5 -57.46 -32.30 -31.54
N LYS A 6 -57.20 -33.20 -32.50
CA LYS A 6 -55.90 -33.89 -32.61
C LYS A 6 -54.81 -32.97 -33.15
N HIS A 7 -55.12 -32.14 -34.15
CA HIS A 7 -54.17 -31.16 -34.67
C HIS A 7 -53.90 -30.01 -33.67
N SER A 8 -54.92 -29.58 -32.92
CA SER A 8 -54.75 -28.60 -31.83
C SER A 8 -53.82 -29.12 -30.71
N LYS A 9 -53.91 -30.41 -30.35
CA LYS A 9 -53.00 -31.03 -29.37
C LYS A 9 -51.56 -31.16 -29.89
N ILE A 10 -51.36 -31.47 -31.16
CA ILE A 10 -50.01 -31.57 -31.76
C ILE A 10 -49.36 -30.18 -31.84
N VAL A 11 -50.12 -29.15 -32.26
CA VAL A 11 -49.63 -27.76 -32.28
C VAL A 11 -49.27 -27.29 -30.87
N LEU A 12 -50.08 -27.63 -29.86
CA LEU A 12 -49.79 -27.25 -28.47
C LEU A 12 -48.53 -27.96 -27.94
N THR A 13 -48.33 -29.24 -28.25
CA THR A 13 -47.12 -29.98 -27.85
C THR A 13 -45.85 -29.47 -28.54
N VAL A 14 -45.93 -29.11 -29.83
CA VAL A 14 -44.80 -28.54 -30.57
C VAL A 14 -44.47 -27.12 -30.06
N LEU A 15 -45.49 -26.32 -29.73
CA LEU A 15 -45.31 -24.99 -29.14
C LEU A 15 -44.68 -25.08 -27.75
N SER A 16 -45.09 -26.03 -26.91
CA SER A 16 -44.48 -26.27 -25.60
C SER A 16 -43.02 -26.76 -25.70
N ALA A 17 -42.67 -27.51 -26.74
CA ALA A 17 -41.29 -27.96 -26.97
C ALA A 17 -40.36 -26.79 -27.40
N PHE A 18 -40.88 -25.80 -28.13
CA PHE A 18 -40.13 -24.60 -28.53
C PHE A 18 -39.86 -23.65 -27.36
N ILE A 19 -40.70 -23.65 -26.32
CA ILE A 19 -40.50 -22.81 -25.12
C ILE A 19 -39.32 -23.32 -24.28
N MET A 20 -39.02 -24.63 -24.32
CA MET A 20 -37.91 -25.21 -23.55
C MET A 20 -36.51 -24.99 -24.16
N THR A 21 -36.41 -24.50 -25.40
CA THR A 21 -35.12 -24.20 -26.06
C THR A 21 -34.80 -22.71 -26.13
N SER A 22 -35.64 -21.84 -25.52
CA SER A 22 -35.49 -20.38 -25.62
C SER A 22 -34.72 -19.75 -24.45
N CYS A 23 -34.31 -20.53 -23.44
CA CYS A 23 -33.33 -20.06 -22.47
C CYS A 23 -31.96 -20.11 -23.14
N SER A 24 -31.55 -19.02 -23.79
CA SER A 24 -30.16 -18.85 -24.19
C SER A 24 -29.28 -18.83 -22.93
N GLU A 25 -28.15 -19.55 -22.95
CA GLU A 25 -27.20 -19.56 -21.84
C GLU A 25 -26.75 -18.14 -21.46
N ASP A 26 -26.72 -17.22 -22.44
CA ASP A 26 -26.46 -15.78 -22.28
C ASP A 26 -27.40 -15.06 -21.28
N PHE A 27 -28.58 -15.59 -20.95
CA PHE A 27 -29.47 -15.00 -19.94
C PHE A 27 -28.94 -15.20 -18.51
N LEU A 28 -28.17 -16.26 -18.28
CA LEU A 28 -27.54 -16.55 -16.99
C LEU A 28 -26.17 -15.87 -16.86
N ASP A 29 -25.54 -15.47 -17.96
CA ASP A 29 -24.31 -14.67 -18.00
C ASP A 29 -24.60 -13.17 -17.77
N TYR A 30 -25.15 -12.86 -16.59
CA TYR A 30 -25.28 -11.47 -16.14
C TYR A 30 -23.95 -10.96 -15.60
N LYS A 31 -23.22 -10.19 -16.41
CA LYS A 31 -22.08 -9.40 -15.93
C LYS A 31 -22.59 -8.16 -15.19
N PRO A 32 -22.31 -8.00 -13.89
CA PRO A 32 -22.79 -6.84 -13.14
C PRO A 32 -22.29 -5.54 -13.77
N LYS A 33 -23.23 -4.64 -14.07
CA LYS A 33 -22.92 -3.30 -14.60
C LYS A 33 -22.56 -2.39 -13.42
N GLY A 34 -21.40 -1.74 -13.48
CA GLY A 34 -20.92 -0.84 -12.42
C GLY A 34 -19.85 -1.43 -11.49
N THR A 35 -19.42 -2.67 -11.72
CA THR A 35 -18.26 -3.28 -11.04
C THR A 35 -17.32 -3.84 -12.08
N VAL A 36 -16.03 -3.53 -11.98
CA VAL A 36 -15.01 -4.18 -12.81
C VAL A 36 -14.77 -5.58 -12.24
N SER A 37 -15.09 -6.64 -12.99
CA SER A 37 -14.82 -8.01 -12.54
C SER A 37 -13.32 -8.29 -12.61
N GLY A 38 -12.82 -9.25 -11.81
CA GLY A 38 -11.40 -9.60 -11.83
C GLY A 38 -10.87 -10.07 -13.20
N GLU A 39 -11.76 -10.52 -14.09
CA GLU A 39 -11.49 -10.89 -15.48
C GLU A 39 -11.22 -9.68 -16.39
N GLN A 40 -11.74 -8.51 -16.02
CA GLN A 40 -11.58 -7.25 -16.75
C GLN A 40 -10.30 -6.48 -16.35
N LEU A 41 -9.58 -6.94 -15.31
CA LEU A 41 -8.34 -6.37 -14.80
C LEU A 41 -7.10 -7.12 -15.35
N THR A 42 -7.04 -7.26 -16.68
CA THR A 42 -6.05 -8.12 -17.36
C THR A 42 -5.24 -7.39 -18.43
N THR A 43 -5.49 -6.09 -18.62
CA THR A 43 -4.77 -5.25 -19.58
C THR A 43 -3.78 -4.33 -18.88
N ALA A 44 -2.74 -3.87 -19.59
CA ALA A 44 -1.77 -2.94 -19.05
C ALA A 44 -2.42 -1.67 -18.46
N GLU A 45 -3.45 -1.13 -19.13
CA GLU A 45 -4.20 0.05 -18.65
C GLU A 45 -4.90 -0.21 -17.31
N THR A 46 -5.66 -1.30 -17.23
CA THR A 46 -6.44 -1.62 -16.02
C THR A 46 -5.54 -2.00 -14.85
N VAL A 47 -4.43 -2.68 -15.12
CA VAL A 47 -3.44 -3.03 -14.11
C VAL A 47 -2.65 -1.79 -13.64
N ASP A 48 -2.34 -0.82 -14.51
CA ASP A 48 -1.78 0.48 -14.07
C ASP A 48 -2.75 1.25 -13.15
N GLY A 49 -4.06 1.11 -13.40
CA GLY A 49 -5.11 1.60 -12.51
C GLY A 49 -5.01 1.03 -11.10
N LEU A 50 -4.66 -0.25 -10.95
CA LEU A 50 -4.44 -0.88 -9.63
C LEU A 50 -3.19 -0.34 -8.93
N VAL A 51 -2.11 -0.08 -9.67
CA VAL A 51 -0.91 0.57 -9.11
C VAL A 51 -1.26 1.97 -8.62
N THR A 52 -2.05 2.71 -9.39
CA THR A 52 -2.55 4.03 -9.00
C THR A 52 -3.43 3.95 -7.74
N ALA A 53 -4.30 2.94 -7.65
CA ALA A 53 -5.14 2.71 -6.47
C ALA A 53 -4.34 2.33 -5.22
N ALA A 54 -3.16 1.69 -5.38
CA ALA A 54 -2.23 1.43 -4.29
C ALA A 54 -1.56 2.73 -3.81
N TYR A 55 -1.09 3.58 -4.74
CA TYR A 55 -0.54 4.91 -4.41
C TYR A 55 -1.55 5.79 -3.67
N ALA A 56 -2.81 5.77 -4.10
CA ALA A 56 -3.87 6.56 -3.47
C ALA A 56 -4.00 6.28 -1.96
N MET A 57 -3.73 5.05 -1.51
CA MET A 57 -3.76 4.74 -0.07
C MET A 57 -2.69 5.44 0.74
N MET A 58 -1.56 5.82 0.15
CA MET A 58 -0.51 6.51 0.90
C MET A 58 -0.97 7.87 1.46
N GLY A 59 -1.92 8.52 0.77
CA GLY A 59 -2.48 9.81 1.18
C GLY A 59 -3.93 9.76 1.67
N ASN A 60 -4.61 8.63 1.48
CA ASN A 60 -6.00 8.44 1.92
C ASN A 60 -6.06 7.97 3.37
N ASP A 61 -5.52 8.79 4.28
CA ASP A 61 -5.69 8.57 5.70
C ASP A 61 -6.70 9.52 6.32
N PHE A 62 -6.98 9.27 7.59
CA PHE A 62 -7.83 10.11 8.39
C PHE A 62 -7.09 10.42 9.68
N TRP A 63 -7.39 11.56 10.31
CA TRP A 63 -6.64 12.01 11.49
C TRP A 63 -6.65 10.98 12.64
N THR A 64 -7.66 10.12 12.74
CA THR A 64 -7.70 9.03 13.74
C THR A 64 -6.88 7.78 13.37
N ARG A 65 -6.42 7.69 12.12
CA ARG A 65 -5.72 6.54 11.52
C ARG A 65 -4.46 6.94 10.74
N ALA A 66 -3.93 8.12 11.06
CA ALA A 66 -2.82 8.79 10.41
C ALA A 66 -1.57 7.90 10.23
N HIS A 67 -1.35 7.42 9.01
CA HIS A 67 -0.15 6.70 8.63
C HIS A 67 0.76 7.55 7.73
N SER A 68 0.22 8.55 7.04
CA SER A 68 0.99 9.45 6.16
C SER A 68 1.76 10.48 6.97
N HIS A 69 1.09 11.15 7.90
CA HIS A 69 1.64 12.25 8.69
C HIS A 69 2.07 11.83 10.11
N MET A 70 1.71 10.61 10.53
CA MET A 70 2.16 10.00 11.79
C MET A 70 1.97 10.88 13.03
N TRP A 71 0.94 11.74 13.08
CA TRP A 71 0.79 12.74 14.13
C TRP A 71 0.81 12.14 15.55
N PHE A 72 -0.02 11.13 15.82
CA PHE A 72 -0.08 10.53 17.15
C PHE A 72 1.03 9.50 17.40
N TRP A 73 1.47 8.75 16.38
CA TRP A 73 2.53 7.74 16.54
C TRP A 73 3.94 8.34 16.57
N GLY A 74 4.14 9.45 15.89
CA GLY A 74 5.36 10.23 15.78
C GLY A 74 5.32 11.40 16.76
N SER A 75 4.73 12.52 16.37
CA SER A 75 4.86 13.80 17.07
C SER A 75 4.35 13.79 18.52
N VAL A 76 3.15 13.26 18.77
CA VAL A 76 2.57 13.27 20.13
C VAL A 76 3.34 12.36 21.09
N ARG A 77 3.63 11.11 20.68
CA ARG A 77 4.41 10.17 21.50
C ARG A 77 5.89 10.56 21.64
N ALA A 78 6.44 11.28 20.66
CA ALA A 78 7.81 11.79 20.71
C ALA A 78 7.94 13.11 21.48
N GLU A 79 6.84 13.62 22.05
CA GLU A 79 6.80 14.88 22.81
C GLU A 79 7.11 16.14 21.97
N ASP A 80 7.05 16.05 20.64
CA ASP A 80 7.19 17.19 19.73
C ASP A 80 5.93 18.08 19.71
N SER A 81 4.78 17.51 20.10
CA SER A 81 3.50 18.21 20.12
C SER A 81 2.58 17.64 21.20
N PHE A 82 1.74 18.49 21.79
CA PHE A 82 0.61 18.01 22.59
C PHE A 82 -0.49 17.41 21.70
N LYS A 83 -1.33 16.55 22.27
CA LYS A 83 -2.57 16.07 21.63
C LYS A 83 -3.48 17.22 21.18
N GLY A 84 -3.44 18.36 21.89
CA GLY A 84 -4.40 19.43 21.71
C GLY A 84 -5.82 19.00 22.12
N GLY A 85 -6.83 19.50 21.41
CA GLY A 85 -8.25 19.26 21.73
C GLY A 85 -8.80 20.18 22.82
N GLY A 86 -10.10 20.07 23.08
CA GLY A 86 -10.80 20.96 24.03
C GLY A 86 -10.59 20.61 25.51
N SER A 87 -10.13 19.40 25.80
CA SER A 87 -9.83 18.92 27.16
C SER A 87 -8.97 17.65 27.13
N VAL A 88 -8.58 17.17 28.32
CA VAL A 88 -7.92 15.86 28.49
C VAL A 88 -8.83 14.72 28.03
N ALA A 89 -10.14 14.79 28.31
CA ALA A 89 -11.10 13.75 27.96
C ALA A 89 -11.39 13.69 26.45
N ASP A 90 -11.17 14.80 25.74
CA ASP A 90 -11.34 14.87 24.30
C ASP A 90 -10.29 13.97 23.61
N GLN A 91 -10.77 12.88 23.00
CA GLN A 91 -9.93 11.82 22.46
C GLN A 91 -8.97 11.21 23.49
N TYR A 92 -9.49 10.90 24.69
CA TYR A 92 -8.72 10.35 25.81
C TYR A 92 -7.72 9.21 25.47
N PRO A 93 -8.01 8.26 24.55
CA PRO A 93 -7.01 7.27 24.14
C PRO A 93 -5.69 7.84 23.59
N TYR A 94 -5.72 8.99 22.90
CA TYR A 94 -4.49 9.65 22.46
C TYR A 94 -3.78 10.36 23.62
N HIS A 95 -4.50 10.79 24.66
CA HIS A 95 -3.86 11.31 25.86
C HIS A 95 -3.08 10.21 26.58
N ARG A 96 -3.62 8.99 26.62
CA ARG A 96 -2.91 7.83 27.19
C ARG A 96 -1.60 7.53 26.46
N LEU A 97 -1.54 7.75 25.14
CA LEU A 97 -0.29 7.71 24.38
C LEU A 97 0.64 8.88 24.71
N GLU A 98 0.12 10.10 24.78
CA GLU A 98 0.87 11.32 25.08
C GLU A 98 1.61 11.23 26.41
N VAL A 99 0.95 10.72 27.46
CA VAL A 99 1.56 10.58 28.80
C VAL A 99 2.15 9.19 29.07
N HIS A 100 2.18 8.32 28.06
CA HIS A 100 2.69 6.94 28.15
C HIS A 100 2.11 6.14 29.33
N SER A 101 0.81 6.32 29.62
CA SER A 101 0.17 5.77 30.82
C SER A 101 -1.22 5.20 30.52
N LEU A 102 -1.54 4.07 31.14
CA LEU A 102 -2.83 3.36 31.01
C LEU A 102 -3.19 2.97 29.56
N ILE A 103 -2.18 2.78 28.70
CA ILE A 103 -2.40 2.30 27.33
C ILE A 103 -2.96 0.87 27.42
N THR A 104 -4.04 0.61 26.69
CA THR A 104 -4.70 -0.70 26.64
C THR A 104 -4.59 -1.30 25.25
N THR A 105 -4.63 -2.63 25.18
CA THR A 105 -4.52 -3.39 23.93
C THR A 105 -5.85 -3.51 23.18
N ASP A 106 -6.97 -3.24 23.84
CA ASP A 106 -8.35 -3.37 23.34
C ASP A 106 -8.94 -2.06 22.79
N GLU A 107 -8.09 -1.07 22.54
CA GLU A 107 -8.50 0.24 22.04
C GLU A 107 -8.67 0.22 20.51
N SER A 108 -9.89 0.50 20.06
CA SER A 108 -10.32 0.49 18.66
C SER A 108 -9.44 1.28 17.68
N ARG A 109 -8.77 2.34 18.14
CA ARG A 109 -7.93 3.19 17.29
C ARG A 109 -6.65 2.50 16.83
N TRP A 110 -6.14 1.56 17.63
CA TRP A 110 -5.00 0.74 17.24
C TRP A 110 -5.40 -0.20 16.11
N ASP A 111 -6.57 -0.83 16.22
CA ASP A 111 -7.13 -1.70 15.20
C ASP A 111 -7.40 -0.95 13.89
N TRP A 112 -7.94 0.26 13.98
CA TRP A 112 -8.19 1.08 12.79
C TRP A 112 -6.91 1.44 12.04
N ASN A 113 -5.85 1.82 12.75
CA ASN A 113 -4.59 2.11 12.10
C ASN A 113 -3.93 0.84 11.52
N TRP A 114 -4.04 -0.29 12.23
CA TRP A 114 -3.63 -1.59 11.70
C TRP A 114 -4.38 -1.92 10.40
N GLN A 115 -5.70 -1.77 10.38
CA GLN A 115 -6.54 -2.02 9.21
C GLN A 115 -6.12 -1.16 8.01
N GLU A 116 -5.99 0.15 8.17
CA GLU A 116 -5.59 1.05 7.08
C GLU A 116 -4.21 0.69 6.50
N ILE A 117 -3.25 0.35 7.36
CA ILE A 117 -1.92 -0.05 6.89
C ILE A 117 -2.00 -1.36 6.10
N PHE A 118 -2.76 -2.35 6.58
CA PHE A 118 -2.95 -3.61 5.87
C PHE A 118 -3.83 -3.50 4.62
N ASP A 119 -4.73 -2.52 4.55
CA ASP A 119 -5.48 -2.19 3.32
C ASP A 119 -4.52 -1.64 2.25
N GLY A 120 -3.57 -0.78 2.64
CA GLY A 120 -2.50 -0.32 1.76
C GLY A 120 -1.62 -1.46 1.23
N ILE A 121 -1.22 -2.39 2.12
CA ILE A 121 -0.48 -3.62 1.75
C ILE A 121 -1.31 -4.46 0.78
N HIS A 122 -2.60 -4.66 1.08
CA HIS A 122 -3.49 -5.46 0.25
C HIS A 122 -3.61 -4.90 -1.16
N ARG A 123 -3.81 -3.59 -1.33
CA ARG A 123 -3.87 -2.98 -2.67
C ARG A 123 -2.59 -3.13 -3.46
N ALA A 124 -1.43 -2.98 -2.80
CA ALA A 124 -0.15 -3.22 -3.44
C ALA A 124 0.01 -4.69 -3.87
N ASN A 125 -0.42 -5.63 -3.02
CA ASN A 125 -0.40 -7.06 -3.34
C ASN A 125 -1.36 -7.42 -4.48
N GLU A 126 -2.57 -6.85 -4.53
CA GLU A 126 -3.49 -7.04 -5.66
C GLU A 126 -2.90 -6.53 -6.98
N ALA A 127 -2.29 -5.34 -6.97
CA ALA A 127 -1.58 -4.81 -8.13
C ALA A 127 -0.45 -5.78 -8.56
N LEU A 128 0.36 -6.26 -7.62
CA LEU A 128 1.44 -7.21 -7.89
C LEU A 128 0.94 -8.55 -8.43
N ARG A 129 -0.15 -9.11 -7.89
CA ARG A 129 -0.78 -10.32 -8.43
C ARG A 129 -1.15 -10.14 -9.90
N LYS A 130 -1.78 -9.01 -10.24
CA LYS A 130 -2.20 -8.73 -11.61
C LYS A 130 -1.03 -8.40 -12.55
N LEU A 131 -0.03 -7.66 -12.08
CA LEU A 131 1.22 -7.43 -12.82
C LEU A 131 1.96 -8.74 -13.11
N ASN A 132 2.04 -9.65 -12.14
CA ASN A 132 2.73 -10.93 -12.30
C ASN A 132 1.99 -11.89 -13.25
N ALA A 133 0.67 -11.75 -13.36
CA ALA A 133 -0.17 -12.54 -14.27
C ALA A 133 -0.43 -11.86 -15.63
N LEU A 134 0.14 -10.67 -15.88
CA LEU A 134 -0.08 -9.92 -17.12
C LEU A 134 0.66 -10.60 -18.28
N GLU A 135 -0.11 -11.08 -19.27
CA GLU A 135 0.44 -11.69 -20.49
C GLU A 135 0.74 -10.64 -21.59
N GLU A 136 0.10 -9.47 -21.51
CA GLU A 136 0.33 -8.35 -22.44
C GLU A 136 1.77 -7.85 -22.31
N SER A 137 2.47 -7.74 -23.44
CA SER A 137 3.81 -7.14 -23.48
C SER A 137 3.71 -5.65 -23.13
N TRP A 138 4.33 -5.25 -22.04
CA TRP A 138 4.28 -3.87 -21.56
C TRP A 138 5.64 -3.41 -21.05
N ASP A 139 6.22 -2.40 -21.70
CA ASP A 139 7.56 -1.90 -21.40
C ASP A 139 7.71 -1.32 -19.99
N LEU A 140 6.59 -0.94 -19.34
CA LEU A 140 6.59 -0.42 -17.96
C LEU A 140 6.33 -1.50 -16.91
N LEU A 141 6.21 -2.77 -17.29
CA LEU A 141 5.82 -3.85 -16.37
C LEU A 141 6.73 -3.93 -15.14
N GLU A 142 8.05 -4.00 -15.33
CA GLU A 142 9.00 -4.09 -14.22
C GLU A 142 9.05 -2.80 -13.41
N GLN A 143 8.92 -1.64 -14.05
CA GLN A 143 8.80 -0.37 -13.37
C GLN A 143 7.57 -0.36 -12.44
N ARG A 144 6.44 -0.89 -12.90
CA ARG A 144 5.18 -0.89 -12.15
C ARG A 144 5.14 -1.90 -11.03
N LYS A 145 5.80 -3.05 -11.21
CA LYS A 145 6.11 -3.95 -10.09
C LYS A 145 6.97 -3.23 -9.05
N ALA A 146 7.96 -2.47 -9.48
CA ALA A 146 8.84 -1.75 -8.57
C ALA A 146 8.12 -0.64 -7.79
N GLU A 147 7.22 0.08 -8.45
CA GLU A 147 6.32 1.04 -7.81
C GLU A 147 5.40 0.37 -6.78
N ALA A 148 4.73 -0.73 -7.14
CA ALA A 148 3.83 -1.44 -6.22
C ALA A 148 4.58 -2.06 -5.02
N ARG A 149 5.77 -2.63 -5.23
CA ARG A 149 6.65 -3.10 -4.14
C ARG A 149 7.11 -1.95 -3.26
N PHE A 150 7.45 -0.78 -3.81
CA PHE A 150 7.78 0.39 -3.01
C PHE A 150 6.62 0.82 -2.10
N VAL A 151 5.39 0.85 -2.63
CA VAL A 151 4.19 1.17 -1.83
C VAL A 151 3.99 0.13 -0.71
N ARG A 152 4.10 -1.16 -1.02
CA ARG A 152 4.04 -2.22 0.00
C ARG A 152 5.11 -2.06 1.07
N GLY A 153 6.36 -1.85 0.66
CA GLY A 153 7.50 -1.61 1.54
C GLY A 153 7.27 -0.40 2.44
N HIS A 154 6.67 0.68 1.93
CA HIS A 154 6.31 1.86 2.72
C HIS A 154 5.34 1.51 3.86
N PHE A 155 4.25 0.82 3.55
CA PHE A 155 3.25 0.42 4.56
C PHE A 155 3.84 -0.55 5.60
N TYR A 156 4.62 -1.54 5.17
CA TYR A 156 5.30 -2.42 6.11
C TYR A 156 6.34 -1.68 6.96
N PHE A 157 7.08 -0.72 6.40
CA PHE A 157 8.03 0.11 7.14
C PHE A 157 7.32 0.94 8.22
N VAL A 158 6.18 1.55 7.89
CA VAL A 158 5.33 2.26 8.86
C VAL A 158 4.84 1.32 9.95
N ALA A 159 4.26 0.18 9.60
CA ALA A 159 3.79 -0.82 10.57
C ALA A 159 4.94 -1.32 11.46
N LYS A 160 6.13 -1.57 10.89
CA LYS A 160 7.28 -2.13 11.61
C LYS A 160 7.77 -1.17 12.69
N ARG A 161 7.71 0.14 12.42
CA ARG A 161 8.04 1.20 13.39
C ARG A 161 7.01 1.32 14.52
N ILE A 162 5.74 1.00 14.26
CA ILE A 162 4.68 1.10 15.26
C ILE A 162 4.63 -0.17 16.12
N PHE A 163 4.63 -1.35 15.49
CA PHE A 163 4.29 -2.62 16.14
C PHE A 163 5.47 -3.59 16.32
N LYS A 164 6.61 -3.37 15.64
CA LYS A 164 7.80 -4.25 15.60
C LYS A 164 7.58 -5.66 15.03
N ARG A 165 6.52 -6.39 15.41
CA ARG A 165 6.21 -7.76 14.96
C ARG A 165 4.92 -7.75 14.15
N LEU A 166 4.97 -8.34 12.96
CA LEU A 166 3.90 -8.28 11.96
C LEU A 166 3.85 -9.58 11.17
N PRO A 167 2.66 -10.02 10.70
CA PRO A 167 2.58 -11.04 9.67
C PRO A 167 3.08 -10.46 8.34
N TRP A 168 3.93 -11.21 7.64
CA TRP A 168 4.34 -10.87 6.27
C TRP A 168 3.39 -11.53 5.29
N ILE A 169 2.60 -10.72 4.60
CA ILE A 169 1.58 -11.12 3.64
C ILE A 169 1.95 -10.45 2.32
N ASP A 170 2.49 -11.23 1.40
CA ASP A 170 2.80 -10.76 0.04
C ASP A 170 1.77 -11.26 -0.96
N GLU A 171 2.00 -10.95 -2.25
CA GLU A 171 1.07 -11.26 -3.33
C GLU A 171 0.88 -12.77 -3.54
N THR A 172 1.75 -13.61 -2.97
CA THR A 172 1.70 -15.07 -3.09
C THR A 172 0.83 -15.73 -2.02
N VAL A 173 0.45 -14.99 -0.97
CA VAL A 173 -0.45 -15.50 0.07
C VAL A 173 -1.90 -15.43 -0.41
N GLU A 174 -2.54 -16.60 -0.44
CA GLU A 174 -3.94 -16.74 -0.80
C GLU A 174 -4.86 -16.14 0.26
N PHE A 175 -6.01 -15.59 -0.18
CA PHE A 175 -6.95 -14.92 0.73
C PHE A 175 -7.44 -15.82 1.87
N ALA A 176 -7.62 -17.11 1.59
CA ALA A 176 -8.06 -18.09 2.59
C ALA A 176 -7.03 -18.32 3.70
N ASP A 177 -5.75 -18.12 3.41
CA ASP A 177 -4.63 -18.43 4.30
C ASP A 177 -4.13 -17.20 5.07
N ILE A 178 -4.57 -15.98 4.72
CA ILE A 178 -4.17 -14.74 5.41
C ILE A 178 -4.30 -14.85 6.94
N LYS A 179 -5.35 -15.52 7.43
CA LYS A 179 -5.62 -15.65 8.88
C LYS A 179 -4.69 -16.63 9.60
N THR A 180 -3.92 -17.45 8.87
CA THR A 180 -3.01 -18.43 9.45
C THR A 180 -1.59 -17.88 9.58
N VAL A 181 -1.26 -16.79 8.88
CA VAL A 181 0.07 -16.15 8.92
C VAL A 181 0.29 -15.49 10.29
N GLY A 182 1.23 -16.04 11.05
CA GLY A 182 1.61 -15.55 12.38
C GLY A 182 2.54 -14.33 12.32
N ASN A 183 2.40 -13.42 13.29
CA ASN A 183 3.28 -12.25 13.42
C ASN A 183 4.69 -12.53 13.99
N GLN A 184 5.00 -13.81 14.23
CA GLN A 184 6.28 -14.30 14.76
C GLN A 184 6.96 -15.32 13.83
N GLU A 185 6.38 -15.60 12.65
CA GLU A 185 6.99 -16.53 11.69
C GLU A 185 8.35 -16.03 11.19
N LEU A 186 8.52 -14.71 11.10
CA LEU A 186 9.77 -14.06 10.79
C LEU A 186 10.38 -13.43 12.05
N SER A 187 11.69 -13.54 12.17
CA SER A 187 12.49 -12.77 13.12
C SER A 187 12.41 -11.26 12.83
N ASP A 188 12.86 -10.46 13.79
CA ASP A 188 12.91 -9.00 13.64
C ASP A 188 13.74 -8.58 12.43
N GLN A 189 14.87 -9.27 12.20
CA GLN A 189 15.79 -8.99 11.10
C GLN A 189 15.26 -9.50 9.76
N GLU A 190 14.62 -10.68 9.72
CA GLU A 190 14.01 -11.19 8.48
C GLU A 190 12.85 -10.29 8.00
N LEU A 191 12.07 -9.71 8.92
CA LEU A 191 11.07 -8.70 8.55
C LEU A 191 11.73 -7.45 7.94
N TRP A 192 12.84 -6.98 8.50
CA TRP A 192 13.58 -5.87 7.90
C TRP A 192 14.17 -6.23 6.54
N ASP A 193 14.64 -7.46 6.34
CA ASP A 193 15.15 -7.94 5.05
C ASP A 193 14.04 -7.96 3.99
N LYS A 194 12.82 -8.40 4.34
CA LYS A 194 11.67 -8.36 3.42
C LYS A 194 11.31 -6.93 3.01
N ILE A 195 11.27 -5.99 3.95
CA ILE A 195 11.02 -4.57 3.68
C ILE A 195 12.14 -3.98 2.81
N ALA A 196 13.40 -4.26 3.14
CA ALA A 196 14.56 -3.82 2.37
C ALA A 196 14.54 -4.37 0.93
N ALA A 197 14.11 -5.62 0.73
CA ALA A 197 14.02 -6.24 -0.59
C ALA A 197 12.99 -5.55 -1.50
N ASP A 198 11.87 -5.06 -0.95
CA ASP A 198 10.90 -4.27 -1.71
C ASP A 198 11.50 -2.94 -2.19
N PHE A 199 12.23 -2.23 -1.32
CA PHE A 199 12.89 -0.98 -1.71
C PHE A 199 14.10 -1.21 -2.65
N GLN A 200 14.88 -2.26 -2.43
CA GLN A 200 15.99 -2.65 -3.29
C GLN A 200 15.51 -2.92 -4.72
N PHE A 201 14.39 -3.64 -4.88
CA PHE A 201 13.80 -3.85 -6.19
C PHE A 201 13.41 -2.53 -6.87
N GLY A 202 12.96 -1.55 -6.09
CA GLY A 202 12.79 -0.16 -6.53
C GLY A 202 14.08 0.47 -7.05
N VAL A 203 15.18 0.35 -6.31
CA VAL A 203 16.50 0.87 -6.71
C VAL A 203 16.97 0.28 -8.05
N ASP A 204 16.69 -1.00 -8.26
CA ASP A 204 17.17 -1.74 -9.42
C ASP A 204 16.34 -1.48 -10.69
N ASN A 205 15.04 -1.21 -10.56
CA ASN A 205 14.09 -1.22 -11.68
C ASN A 205 13.38 0.12 -11.95
N LEU A 206 13.50 1.11 -11.07
CA LEU A 206 12.91 2.43 -11.30
C LEU A 206 13.85 3.34 -12.11
N PRO A 207 13.31 4.21 -12.97
CA PRO A 207 14.11 5.23 -13.63
C PRO A 207 14.54 6.32 -12.63
N ALA A 208 15.63 7.02 -12.95
CA ALA A 208 16.10 8.17 -12.19
C ALA A 208 15.08 9.35 -12.21
N VAL A 209 14.37 9.50 -13.33
CA VAL A 209 13.36 10.53 -13.56
C VAL A 209 12.06 9.85 -13.99
N GLN A 210 10.95 10.27 -13.37
CA GLN A 210 9.61 9.81 -13.72
C GLN A 210 8.89 10.86 -14.57
N ALA A 211 8.10 10.42 -15.55
CA ALA A 211 7.25 11.33 -16.33
C ALA A 211 6.14 11.95 -15.46
N GLN A 212 5.67 11.20 -14.47
CA GLN A 212 4.69 11.65 -13.48
C GLN A 212 5.39 11.87 -12.14
N VAL A 213 5.46 13.13 -11.71
CA VAL A 213 6.21 13.58 -10.51
C VAL A 213 5.72 12.92 -9.20
N GLY A 214 4.50 12.40 -9.17
CA GLY A 214 3.95 11.66 -8.03
C GLY A 214 4.42 10.20 -7.93
N ARG A 215 4.96 9.61 -9.01
CA ARG A 215 5.46 8.23 -8.98
C ARG A 215 6.86 8.19 -8.39
N VAL A 216 7.13 7.12 -7.66
CA VAL A 216 8.44 6.93 -7.02
C VAL A 216 9.53 6.72 -8.08
N ASN A 217 10.67 7.39 -7.92
CA ASN A 217 11.85 7.19 -8.76
C ASN A 217 12.93 6.37 -8.03
N LYS A 218 14.02 6.07 -8.74
CA LYS A 218 15.16 5.33 -8.20
C LYS A 218 15.73 5.93 -6.92
N TYR A 219 15.85 7.25 -6.86
CA TYR A 219 16.47 7.93 -5.72
C TYR A 219 15.58 7.89 -4.47
N ALA A 220 14.27 8.01 -4.64
CA ALA A 220 13.31 7.82 -3.56
C ALA A 220 13.32 6.39 -3.00
N ALA A 221 13.38 5.38 -3.88
CA ALA A 221 13.57 3.99 -3.45
C ALA A 221 14.91 3.80 -2.71
N THR A 222 15.98 4.45 -3.20
CA THR A 222 17.31 4.43 -2.56
C THR A 222 17.26 5.06 -1.17
N ALA A 223 16.55 6.18 -1.00
CA ALA A 223 16.39 6.85 0.28
C ALA A 223 15.61 6.00 1.29
N TYR A 224 14.53 5.35 0.86
CA TYR A 224 13.76 4.43 1.70
C TYR A 224 14.53 3.17 2.06
N LEU A 225 15.36 2.64 1.14
CA LEU A 225 16.26 1.54 1.43
C LEU A 225 17.31 1.95 2.48
N ALA A 226 17.96 3.11 2.31
CA ALA A 226 18.92 3.63 3.29
C ALA A 226 18.26 3.81 4.67
N LYS A 227 17.05 4.37 4.70
CA LYS A 227 16.28 4.51 5.94
C LYS A 227 15.99 3.16 6.59
N THR A 228 15.55 2.17 5.80
CA THR A 228 15.31 0.80 6.28
C THR A 228 16.57 0.17 6.85
N LYS A 229 17.69 0.24 6.12
CA LYS A 229 18.99 -0.30 6.55
C LYS A 229 19.49 0.37 7.83
N LEU A 230 19.23 1.67 8.00
CA LEU A 230 19.57 2.39 9.23
C LEU A 230 18.77 1.84 10.43
N TYR A 231 17.46 1.63 10.29
CA TYR A 231 16.67 0.98 11.35
C TYR A 231 17.13 -0.46 11.60
N GLN A 232 17.44 -1.20 10.53
CA GLN A 232 17.88 -2.59 10.60
C GLN A 232 19.25 -2.76 11.28
N ALA A 233 20.12 -1.73 11.24
CA ALA A 233 21.43 -1.76 11.85
C ALA A 233 21.39 -1.84 13.39
N TYR A 234 20.32 -1.35 14.01
CA TYR A 234 20.14 -1.38 15.46
C TYR A 234 19.38 -2.63 15.86
N GLU A 235 20.12 -3.71 16.10
CA GLU A 235 19.57 -5.03 16.40
C GLU A 235 19.05 -5.07 17.84
N GLN A 236 17.85 -5.60 18.03
CA GLN A 236 17.16 -5.59 19.33
C GLN A 236 16.85 -6.99 19.84
N ASP A 237 16.87 -7.15 21.17
CA ASP A 237 16.34 -8.34 21.83
C ASP A 237 14.79 -8.33 21.91
N ALA A 238 14.25 -9.38 22.54
CA ALA A 238 12.81 -9.51 22.80
C ALA A 238 12.27 -8.45 23.78
N SER A 239 13.13 -7.87 24.61
CA SER A 239 12.84 -6.80 25.56
C SER A 239 13.04 -5.40 24.95
N HIS A 240 13.29 -5.31 23.64
CA HIS A 240 13.50 -4.07 22.90
C HIS A 240 14.80 -3.31 23.22
N ASN A 241 15.74 -3.91 23.94
CA ASN A 241 17.06 -3.33 24.13
C ASN A 241 17.88 -3.46 22.85
N VAL A 242 18.60 -2.41 22.46
CA VAL A 242 19.62 -2.51 21.40
C VAL A 242 20.79 -3.33 21.93
N THR A 243 21.02 -4.50 21.34
CA THR A 243 22.09 -5.43 21.75
C THR A 243 23.31 -5.37 20.84
N ASN A 244 23.14 -4.90 19.59
CA ASN A 244 24.21 -4.74 18.64
C ASN A 244 23.91 -3.61 17.65
N VAL A 245 24.97 -2.95 17.19
CA VAL A 245 24.90 -1.96 16.11
C VAL A 245 25.76 -2.47 14.95
N ASN A 246 25.10 -2.91 13.89
CA ASN A 246 25.73 -3.55 12.74
C ASN A 246 26.42 -2.51 11.84
N THR A 247 27.75 -2.40 11.95
CA THR A 247 28.55 -1.44 11.20
C THR A 247 28.56 -1.70 9.69
N GLY A 248 28.35 -2.95 9.25
CA GLY A 248 28.22 -3.30 7.83
C GLY A 248 26.99 -2.65 7.20
N LYS A 249 25.83 -2.76 7.87
CA LYS A 249 24.59 -2.09 7.43
C LYS A 249 24.75 -0.57 7.45
N LEU A 250 25.48 0.00 8.42
CA LEU A 250 25.76 1.43 8.43
C LEU A 250 26.64 1.88 7.24
N ALA A 251 27.59 1.05 6.81
CA ALA A 251 28.38 1.32 5.60
C ALA A 251 27.53 1.23 4.32
N GLU A 252 26.56 0.30 4.26
CA GLU A 252 25.56 0.25 3.19
C GLU A 252 24.73 1.55 3.16
N VAL A 253 24.28 2.05 4.31
CA VAL A 253 23.53 3.32 4.41
C VAL A 253 24.33 4.48 3.83
N ILE A 254 25.61 4.61 4.18
CA ILE A 254 26.49 5.65 3.62
C ILE A 254 26.54 5.53 2.10
N SER A 255 26.79 4.33 1.59
CA SER A 255 26.88 4.07 0.14
C SER A 255 25.58 4.44 -0.59
N LEU A 256 24.42 4.13 -0.01
CA LEU A 256 23.11 4.48 -0.57
C LEU A 256 22.85 5.98 -0.56
N CYS A 257 23.20 6.67 0.53
CA CYS A 257 23.10 8.13 0.61
C CYS A 257 24.02 8.83 -0.40
N ASP A 258 25.25 8.32 -0.57
CA ASP A 258 26.22 8.82 -1.54
C ASP A 258 25.70 8.71 -2.98
N VAL A 259 24.95 7.66 -3.32
CA VAL A 259 24.30 7.55 -4.65
C VAL A 259 23.36 8.73 -4.91
N ILE A 260 22.61 9.16 -3.89
CA ILE A 260 21.66 10.28 -4.02
C ILE A 260 22.44 11.61 -4.08
N ILE A 261 23.37 11.84 -3.16
CA ILE A 261 24.16 13.08 -3.10
C ILE A 261 24.96 13.28 -4.40
N ASN A 262 25.67 12.25 -4.86
CA ASN A 262 26.52 12.32 -6.05
C ASN A 262 25.71 12.40 -7.36
N SER A 263 24.40 12.12 -7.33
CA SER A 263 23.55 12.29 -8.51
C SER A 263 23.35 13.75 -8.90
N GLY A 264 23.43 14.68 -7.94
CA GLY A 264 23.07 16.08 -8.14
C GLY A 264 21.60 16.33 -8.47
N ALA A 265 20.73 15.31 -8.35
CA ALA A 265 19.31 15.41 -8.70
C ALA A 265 18.49 16.20 -7.68
N PHE A 266 18.99 16.34 -6.45
CA PHE A 266 18.34 17.04 -5.34
C PHE A 266 19.29 18.04 -4.68
N ALA A 267 18.71 19.05 -4.05
CA ALA A 267 19.42 20.05 -3.28
C ALA A 267 18.55 20.52 -2.12
N LEU A 268 19.15 21.15 -1.11
CA LEU A 268 18.37 21.85 -0.10
C LEU A 268 17.80 23.14 -0.69
N HIS A 269 16.60 23.52 -0.26
CA HIS A 269 16.14 24.87 -0.52
C HIS A 269 17.06 25.90 0.17
N ASP A 270 17.14 27.08 -0.43
CA ASP A 270 17.78 28.27 0.15
C ASP A 270 17.02 28.81 1.37
N ASP A 271 15.73 28.49 1.48
CA ASP A 271 14.87 28.80 2.61
C ASP A 271 14.07 27.55 3.03
N PHE A 272 14.19 27.17 4.30
CA PHE A 272 13.53 26.00 4.88
C PHE A 272 12.01 26.03 4.72
N GLY A 273 11.39 27.23 4.81
CA GLY A 273 9.95 27.43 4.70
C GLY A 273 9.38 27.00 3.35
N LYS A 274 10.19 26.99 2.29
CA LYS A 274 9.79 26.54 0.95
C LYS A 274 9.30 25.09 0.92
N ASN A 275 9.77 24.24 1.84
CA ASN A 275 9.29 22.86 1.93
C ASN A 275 7.83 22.74 2.38
N PHE A 276 7.24 23.80 2.95
CA PHE A 276 5.95 23.76 3.64
C PHE A 276 4.92 24.74 3.07
N VAL A 277 5.18 25.27 1.87
CA VAL A 277 4.27 26.19 1.18
C VAL A 277 3.89 25.64 -0.20
N PRO A 278 2.62 25.76 -0.63
CA PRO A 278 2.14 25.14 -1.88
C PRO A 278 2.89 25.57 -3.14
N GLU A 279 3.42 26.80 -3.17
CA GLU A 279 4.09 27.38 -4.35
C GLU A 279 5.41 26.66 -4.71
N TYR A 280 5.99 25.91 -3.77
CA TYR A 280 7.26 25.22 -3.93
C TYR A 280 7.15 23.70 -3.74
N GLU A 281 5.94 23.14 -3.86
CA GLU A 281 5.72 21.70 -3.88
C GLU A 281 6.54 21.02 -4.99
N SER A 282 7.02 19.81 -4.74
CA SER A 282 7.94 19.10 -5.65
C SER A 282 9.26 19.85 -5.90
N GLY A 283 9.65 20.73 -4.98
CA GLY A 283 10.91 21.46 -5.05
C GLY A 283 12.14 20.56 -4.98
N VAL A 284 13.31 21.18 -5.05
CA VAL A 284 14.61 20.50 -5.16
C VAL A 284 14.94 19.60 -3.97
N GLU A 285 14.31 19.81 -2.82
CA GLU A 285 14.49 19.01 -1.60
C GLU A 285 13.47 17.87 -1.48
N SER A 286 12.44 17.85 -2.34
CA SER A 286 11.39 16.84 -2.35
C SER A 286 11.86 15.56 -3.05
N VAL A 287 12.51 14.66 -2.31
CA VAL A 287 12.94 13.35 -2.83
C VAL A 287 11.75 12.47 -3.18
N PHE A 288 10.73 12.46 -2.32
CA PHE A 288 9.42 11.86 -2.57
C PHE A 288 8.38 12.52 -1.66
N SER A 289 7.19 12.77 -2.18
CA SER A 289 6.07 13.26 -1.40
C SER A 289 4.76 12.68 -1.92
N ILE A 290 3.84 12.44 -0.98
CA ILE A 290 2.45 12.14 -1.29
C ILE A 290 1.83 13.36 -1.95
N ARG A 291 1.01 13.12 -2.98
CA ARG A 291 0.38 14.18 -3.77
C ARG A 291 -1.06 14.35 -3.35
N TYR A 292 -1.41 15.56 -2.98
CA TYR A 292 -2.77 16.00 -2.74
C TYR A 292 -3.18 16.95 -3.87
N SER A 293 -4.47 17.01 -4.15
CA SER A 293 -5.06 17.89 -5.14
C SER A 293 -6.37 18.47 -4.62
N ILE A 294 -6.70 19.67 -5.09
CA ILE A 294 -8.05 20.22 -4.98
C ILE A 294 -8.74 20.01 -6.33
N GLU A 295 -10.05 19.75 -6.32
CA GLU A 295 -10.89 19.67 -7.53
C GLU A 295 -10.45 18.61 -8.56
N ASP A 296 -9.93 17.46 -8.12
CA ASP A 296 -9.48 16.37 -9.00
C ASP A 296 -10.61 15.50 -9.59
N GLY A 297 -11.87 15.88 -9.34
CA GLY A 297 -13.05 15.21 -9.89
C GLY A 297 -13.37 13.87 -9.22
N THR A 298 -12.81 13.61 -8.04
CA THR A 298 -13.20 12.50 -7.16
C THR A 298 -14.27 12.89 -6.15
#